data_AF-A0A931C8I9-F1
#
_entry.id   AF-A0A931C8I9-F1
#
_cell.length_a   1.000
_cell.length_b   1.000
_cell.length_c   1.000
_cell.angle_alpha   90.00
_cell.angle_beta   90.00
_cell.angle_gamma   90.00
#
_symmetry.space_group_name_H-M   'P 1'
#
loop_
_entity.id
_entity.type
_entity.pdbx_description
1 polymer ?
#
loop_
_entity_poly.entity_id
_entity_poly.type
_entity_poly.pdbx_seq_one_letter_code
_entity_poly.pdbx_strand_id
1 'polypeptide(L)'
;MAVSHRTLISKAALRRLPATADDGTPYCPQCRRDGELNRMVSTGTTDSTECEVGSLPVYTDADRLSYEELIAGAPCRGCGQELLPQVAPPSWVGKGTGFFTDKERALHAAAEQAFNERHPVCHALRWTMQGSSVTHCARCCPPPPLSPEQRRQIAQILNDGAERRVRQAKLAGTTYERRELEQRLPGRARTLAVVLREYQKRRTAALESVAAEDRSLLRSSFPEAELMFRWRLQLACGDLVEVLTLGDVRPPTVIAWPWAGSRLREGTYACTDHRAQEAPYRRVYRYLTRATMELTGDEHLKRGPETVGYWTVELECGHLDNQVTALDWHPRDGHRQTQPNDATEVAQRKSRVAQIKDCLGALEYAHALRQIEQGYLEPDPQTTCRLCTYEQPIIAFQRVGWLVPAPKPAMTAAVKQRTGVRPARAQLEQRVAELEAQIAHLTGQRRTS
;
A
#
# COMPACT_ATOMS: atom_id res chain seq x y z
N MET A 1 -16.19 -1.91 -35.03
CA MET A 1 -15.19 -2.82 -34.44
C MET A 1 -15.41 -4.20 -35.03
N ALA A 2 -14.60 -4.60 -36.01
CA ALA A 2 -14.61 -5.99 -36.46
C ALA A 2 -13.93 -6.81 -35.37
N VAL A 3 -14.72 -7.53 -34.56
CA VAL A 3 -14.17 -8.61 -33.76
C VAL A 3 -13.62 -9.60 -34.77
N SER A 4 -12.29 -9.70 -34.87
CA SER A 4 -11.67 -10.79 -35.62
C SER A 4 -12.23 -12.08 -35.02
N HIS A 5 -13.15 -12.72 -35.74
CA HIS A 5 -13.71 -14.00 -35.33
C HIS A 5 -12.57 -15.00 -35.41
N ARG A 6 -11.90 -15.21 -34.27
CA ARG A 6 -10.92 -16.29 -34.13
C ARG A 6 -11.62 -17.58 -34.48
N THR A 7 -11.05 -18.30 -35.44
CA THR A 7 -11.51 -19.64 -35.76
C THR A 7 -11.04 -20.52 -34.62
N LEU A 8 -11.96 -20.87 -33.72
CA LEU A 8 -11.68 -21.85 -32.67
C LEU A 8 -11.14 -23.12 -33.34
N ILE A 9 -10.00 -23.61 -32.85
CA ILE A 9 -9.48 -24.87 -33.37
C ILE A 9 -10.45 -26.00 -33.00
N SER A 10 -10.53 -27.01 -33.87
CA SER A 10 -11.41 -28.15 -33.60
C SER A 10 -11.03 -28.84 -32.28
N LYS A 11 -12.00 -29.46 -31.61
CA LYS A 11 -11.75 -30.24 -30.38
C LYS A 11 -10.68 -31.32 -30.57
N ALA A 12 -10.56 -31.87 -31.78
CA ALA A 12 -9.53 -32.83 -32.13
C ALA A 12 -8.13 -32.18 -32.22
N ALA A 13 -8.02 -30.99 -32.80
CA ALA A 13 -6.78 -30.22 -32.83
C ALA A 13 -6.35 -29.77 -31.43
N LEU A 14 -7.30 -29.32 -30.59
CA LEU A 14 -7.04 -28.92 -29.21
C LEU A 14 -6.43 -30.04 -28.36
N ARG A 15 -6.88 -31.29 -28.56
CA ARG A 15 -6.33 -32.48 -27.88
C ARG A 15 -4.89 -32.80 -28.28
N ARG A 16 -4.42 -32.31 -29.45
CA ARG A 16 -3.04 -32.49 -29.91
C ARG A 16 -2.08 -31.44 -29.35
N LEU A 17 -2.60 -30.31 -28.86
CA LEU A 17 -1.79 -29.29 -28.21
C LEU A 17 -1.37 -29.75 -26.81
N PRO A 18 -0.14 -29.46 -26.36
CA PRO A 18 0.30 -29.76 -25.00
C PRO A 18 -0.54 -29.00 -23.97
N ALA A 19 -0.79 -29.61 -22.81
CA ALA A 19 -1.51 -28.97 -21.70
C ALA A 19 -0.61 -28.13 -20.80
N THR A 20 0.68 -28.47 -20.75
CA THR A 20 1.72 -27.85 -19.94
C THR A 20 2.93 -27.55 -20.81
N ALA A 21 3.69 -26.52 -20.45
CA ALA A 21 5.03 -26.28 -20.99
C ALA A 21 6.03 -27.34 -20.49
N ASP A 22 7.26 -27.30 -21.01
CA ASP A 22 8.33 -28.26 -20.66
C ASP A 22 8.72 -28.23 -19.18
N ASP A 23 8.47 -27.11 -18.49
CA ASP A 23 8.69 -26.93 -17.05
C ASP A 23 7.49 -27.36 -16.18
N GLY A 24 6.45 -27.94 -16.78
CA GLY A 24 5.22 -28.35 -16.10
C GLY A 24 4.20 -27.23 -15.88
N THR A 25 4.50 -25.98 -16.26
CA THR A 25 3.57 -24.85 -16.12
C THR A 25 2.35 -25.04 -17.03
N PRO A 26 1.11 -24.97 -16.52
CA PRO A 26 -0.07 -25.13 -17.37
C PRO A 26 -0.17 -23.99 -18.37
N TYR A 27 -0.59 -24.30 -19.59
CA TYR A 27 -0.97 -23.29 -20.57
C TYR A 27 -2.38 -22.77 -20.29
N CYS A 28 -2.64 -21.51 -20.65
CA CYS A 28 -3.94 -20.89 -20.53
C CYS A 28 -4.99 -21.66 -21.34
N PRO A 29 -6.09 -22.14 -20.71
CA PRO A 29 -7.13 -22.88 -21.41
C PRO A 29 -7.79 -22.08 -22.53
N GLN A 30 -7.93 -20.76 -22.36
CA GLN A 30 -8.52 -19.90 -23.37
C GLN A 30 -7.61 -19.76 -24.60
N CYS A 31 -6.33 -19.43 -24.37
CA CYS A 31 -5.36 -19.32 -25.48
C CYS A 31 -5.22 -20.65 -26.22
N ARG A 32 -5.22 -21.78 -25.52
CA ARG A 32 -5.18 -23.10 -26.15
C ARG A 32 -6.38 -23.36 -27.07
N ARG A 33 -7.59 -22.92 -26.68
CA ARG A 33 -8.79 -23.01 -27.54
C ARG A 33 -8.67 -22.23 -28.84
N ASP A 34 -7.81 -21.22 -28.84
CA ASP A 34 -7.51 -20.40 -30.02
C ASP A 34 -6.28 -20.91 -30.79
N GLY A 35 -5.66 -22.00 -30.35
CA GLY A 35 -4.44 -22.56 -30.96
C GLY A 35 -3.12 -21.98 -30.44
N GLU A 36 -3.16 -21.16 -29.39
CA GLU A 36 -1.99 -20.47 -28.82
C GLU A 36 -1.52 -21.15 -27.52
N LEU A 37 -0.21 -21.15 -27.29
CA LEU A 37 0.43 -21.79 -26.12
C LEU A 37 1.02 -20.74 -25.16
N ASN A 38 0.15 -19.98 -24.51
CA ASN A 38 0.55 -18.98 -23.52
C ASN A 38 0.51 -19.57 -22.11
N ARG A 39 1.60 -19.42 -21.34
CA ARG A 39 1.72 -20.04 -20.01
C ARG A 39 0.76 -19.39 -19.01
N MET A 40 0.48 -20.06 -17.91
CA MET A 40 -0.15 -19.45 -16.74
C MET A 40 0.97 -19.00 -15.79
N VAL A 41 0.98 -17.74 -15.40
CA VAL A 41 1.99 -17.15 -14.50
C VAL A 41 1.33 -16.74 -13.18
N SER A 42 2.04 -16.92 -12.07
CA SER A 42 1.59 -16.38 -10.78
C SER A 42 1.87 -14.88 -10.75
N THR A 43 0.86 -14.06 -10.44
CA THR A 43 1.01 -12.60 -10.35
C THR A 43 1.47 -12.12 -8.97
N GLY A 44 1.84 -13.05 -8.07
CA GLY A 44 2.49 -12.79 -6.78
C GLY A 44 1.66 -12.00 -5.75
N THR A 45 0.59 -11.33 -6.14
CA THR A 45 -0.17 -10.44 -5.25
C THR A 45 -1.35 -11.15 -4.58
N THR A 46 -1.86 -12.21 -5.21
CA THR A 46 -3.11 -12.89 -4.81
C THR A 46 -3.03 -14.41 -4.90
N ASP A 47 -1.84 -14.99 -5.11
CA ASP A 47 -1.63 -16.42 -5.47
C ASP A 47 -2.49 -16.90 -6.65
N SER A 48 -3.10 -15.98 -7.41
CA SER A 48 -3.84 -16.30 -8.61
C SER A 48 -2.88 -16.54 -9.76
N THR A 49 -3.13 -17.60 -10.51
CA THR A 49 -2.49 -17.81 -11.80
C THR A 49 -3.29 -17.09 -12.87
N GLU A 50 -2.62 -16.26 -13.65
CA GLU A 50 -3.19 -15.55 -14.78
C GLU A 50 -2.53 -16.03 -16.06
N CYS A 51 -3.24 -15.92 -17.18
CA CYS A 51 -2.59 -16.15 -18.47
C CYS A 51 -1.45 -15.14 -18.62
N GLU A 52 -0.28 -15.60 -19.02
CA GLU A 52 0.89 -14.77 -19.29
C GLU A 52 0.57 -13.62 -20.25
N VAL A 53 -0.38 -13.80 -21.19
CA VAL A 53 -0.84 -12.73 -22.10
C VAL A 53 -1.70 -11.69 -21.40
N GLY A 54 -2.51 -12.13 -20.43
CA GLY A 54 -3.42 -11.27 -19.66
C GLY A 54 -2.76 -10.60 -18.45
N SER A 55 -1.69 -11.19 -17.91
CA SER A 55 -0.96 -10.62 -16.79
C SER A 55 -0.26 -9.33 -17.24
N LEU A 56 -0.50 -8.24 -16.51
CA LEU A 56 0.27 -7.01 -16.70
C LEU A 56 1.72 -7.26 -16.27
N PRO A 57 2.71 -6.87 -17.09
CA PRO A 57 4.10 -7.01 -16.69
C PRO A 57 4.40 -6.10 -15.50
N VAL A 58 5.31 -6.56 -14.65
CA VAL A 58 5.86 -5.74 -13.57
C VAL A 58 6.85 -4.77 -14.21
N TYR A 59 6.45 -3.51 -14.29
CA TYR A 59 7.31 -2.43 -14.77
C TYR A 59 8.28 -2.00 -13.68
N THR A 60 9.55 -1.84 -14.07
CA THR A 60 10.56 -1.15 -13.27
C THR A 60 10.55 0.35 -13.56
N ASP A 61 11.24 1.14 -12.74
CA ASP A 61 11.40 2.58 -13.00
C ASP A 61 12.16 2.84 -14.31
N ALA A 62 13.04 1.94 -14.74
CA ALA A 62 13.76 2.04 -16.00
C ALA A 62 12.86 1.87 -17.24
N ASP A 63 11.73 1.16 -17.10
CA ASP A 63 10.76 0.98 -18.18
C ASP A 63 9.88 2.21 -18.38
N ARG A 64 9.74 3.03 -17.33
CA ARG A 64 8.88 4.22 -17.30
C ARG A 64 9.66 5.45 -17.77
N LEU A 65 8.95 6.41 -18.36
CA LEU A 65 9.48 7.75 -18.50
C LEU A 65 9.38 8.47 -17.15
N SER A 66 10.30 9.39 -16.86
CA SER A 66 10.07 10.39 -15.83
C SER A 66 8.97 11.36 -16.28
N TYR A 67 8.42 12.15 -15.35
CA TYR A 67 7.44 13.17 -15.74
C TYR A 67 8.08 14.25 -16.62
N GLU A 68 9.34 14.59 -16.35
CA GLU A 68 10.15 15.53 -17.10
C GLU A 68 10.42 15.03 -18.52
N GLU A 69 10.76 13.75 -18.69
CA GLU A 69 10.91 13.14 -20.01
C GLU A 69 9.60 13.14 -20.79
N LEU A 70 8.48 12.83 -20.12
CA LEU A 70 7.15 12.86 -20.73
C LEU A 70 6.81 14.25 -21.28
N ILE A 71 6.97 15.32 -20.48
CA ILE A 71 6.66 16.69 -20.91
C ILE A 71 7.66 17.23 -21.94
N ALA A 72 8.89 16.71 -21.95
CA ALA A 72 9.86 16.95 -23.01
C ALA A 72 9.51 16.24 -24.32
N GLY A 73 8.43 15.42 -24.32
CA GLY A 73 7.94 14.73 -25.49
C GLY A 73 8.79 13.51 -25.86
N ALA A 74 9.51 12.92 -24.90
CA ALA A 74 10.24 11.68 -25.13
C ALA A 74 9.27 10.57 -25.60
N PRO A 75 9.69 9.75 -26.57
CA PRO A 75 8.88 8.64 -27.04
C PRO A 75 8.72 7.57 -25.95
N CYS A 76 7.65 6.80 -26.03
CA CYS A 76 7.44 5.65 -25.16
C CYS A 76 8.63 4.67 -25.29
N ARG A 77 9.27 4.31 -24.17
CA ARG A 77 10.37 3.33 -24.13
C ARG A 77 9.97 1.96 -24.70
N GLY A 78 8.70 1.60 -24.57
CA GLY A 78 8.16 0.31 -25.01
C GLY A 78 7.97 0.17 -26.52
N CYS A 79 7.38 1.18 -27.17
CA CYS A 79 7.02 1.09 -28.60
C CYS A 79 7.63 2.18 -29.49
N GLY A 80 8.40 3.11 -28.91
CA GLY A 80 9.02 4.22 -29.62
C GLY A 80 8.06 5.30 -30.11
N GLN A 81 6.75 5.18 -29.85
CA GLN A 81 5.75 6.16 -30.29
C GLN A 81 5.59 7.31 -29.31
N GLU A 82 5.16 8.46 -29.80
CA GLU A 82 4.86 9.61 -28.95
C GLU A 82 3.73 9.33 -27.95
N LEU A 83 3.86 9.92 -26.77
CA LEU A 83 2.85 9.85 -25.72
C LEU A 83 1.99 11.10 -25.67
N LEU A 84 2.61 12.27 -25.78
CA LEU A 84 1.93 13.55 -25.89
C LEU A 84 2.02 14.05 -27.35
N PRO A 85 0.96 14.67 -27.88
CA PRO A 85 1.04 15.29 -29.20
C PRO A 85 2.04 16.44 -29.18
N GLN A 86 2.96 16.46 -30.16
CA GLN A 86 3.98 17.51 -30.33
C GLN A 86 3.44 18.79 -31.00
N VAL A 87 2.21 18.72 -31.53
CA VAL A 87 1.52 19.84 -32.20
C VAL A 87 0.38 20.35 -31.33
N ALA A 88 -0.17 21.51 -31.70
CA ALA A 88 -1.32 22.11 -31.02
C ALA A 88 -2.40 21.06 -30.72
N PRO A 89 -3.00 21.10 -29.51
CA PRO A 89 -3.92 20.07 -29.06
C PRO A 89 -5.04 19.89 -30.10
N PRO A 90 -5.36 18.64 -30.50
CA PRO A 90 -6.38 18.41 -31.49
C PRO A 90 -7.72 19.05 -31.12
N SER A 91 -8.53 19.38 -32.11
CA SER A 91 -9.79 20.11 -31.92
C SER A 91 -10.83 19.36 -31.07
N TRP A 92 -10.61 18.05 -30.89
CA TRP A 92 -11.45 17.09 -30.16
C TRP A 92 -11.08 16.87 -28.70
N VAL A 93 -9.98 17.45 -28.20
CA VAL A 93 -9.59 17.33 -26.79
C VAL A 93 -10.74 17.82 -25.88
N GLY A 94 -11.24 16.93 -25.03
CA GLY A 94 -12.36 17.22 -24.12
C GLY A 94 -13.77 17.10 -24.74
N LYS A 95 -13.89 16.82 -26.04
CA LYS A 95 -15.19 16.65 -26.74
C LYS A 95 -15.50 15.19 -27.08
N GLY A 96 -14.47 14.34 -27.15
CA GLY A 96 -14.59 12.92 -27.51
C GLY A 96 -14.55 12.66 -29.01
N THR A 97 -14.49 11.38 -29.40
CA THR A 97 -14.24 10.95 -30.80
C THR A 97 -15.39 11.22 -31.77
N GLY A 98 -16.58 11.55 -31.26
CA GLY A 98 -17.74 11.95 -32.07
C GLY A 98 -17.53 13.26 -32.83
N PHE A 99 -16.63 14.13 -32.36
CA PHE A 99 -16.36 15.45 -32.93
C PHE A 99 -15.14 15.48 -33.85
N PHE A 100 -14.64 14.32 -34.27
CA PHE A 100 -13.54 14.28 -35.24
C PHE A 100 -13.97 14.89 -36.57
N THR A 101 -13.18 15.83 -37.06
CA THR A 101 -13.15 16.17 -38.48
C THR A 101 -12.78 14.92 -39.30
N ASP A 102 -13.10 14.92 -40.59
CA ASP A 102 -12.76 13.78 -41.45
C ASP A 102 -11.26 13.50 -41.48
N LYS A 103 -10.44 14.56 -41.42
CA LYS A 103 -8.98 14.45 -41.32
C LYS A 103 -8.55 13.78 -40.01
N GLU A 104 -9.09 14.20 -38.87
CA GLU A 104 -8.77 13.60 -37.57
C GLU A 104 -9.25 12.14 -37.49
N ARG A 105 -10.40 11.83 -38.09
CA ARG A 105 -10.94 10.47 -38.17
C ARG A 105 -10.04 9.56 -38.98
N ALA A 106 -9.55 10.04 -40.13
CA ALA A 106 -8.59 9.30 -40.95
C ALA A 106 -7.26 9.07 -40.21
N LEU A 107 -6.73 10.08 -39.52
CA LEU A 107 -5.51 9.95 -38.72
C LEU A 107 -5.67 8.95 -37.57
N HIS A 108 -6.79 9.02 -36.83
CA HIS A 108 -7.07 8.07 -35.76
C HIS A 108 -7.26 6.64 -36.31
N ALA A 109 -7.93 6.47 -37.45
CA ALA A 109 -8.08 5.17 -38.08
C ALA A 109 -6.72 4.58 -38.53
N ALA A 110 -5.84 5.40 -39.09
CA ALA A 110 -4.49 4.99 -39.45
C ALA A 110 -3.65 4.60 -38.21
N ALA A 111 -3.73 5.36 -37.12
CA ALA A 111 -3.04 5.05 -35.86
C ALA A 111 -3.57 3.75 -35.21
N GLU A 112 -4.90 3.54 -35.27
CA GLU A 112 -5.55 2.30 -34.83
C GLU A 112 -5.07 1.10 -35.66
N GLN A 113 -5.00 1.25 -36.98
CA GLN A 113 -4.48 0.21 -37.87
C GLN A 113 -3.01 -0.10 -37.57
N ALA A 114 -2.16 0.91 -37.42
CA ALA A 114 -0.75 0.72 -37.08
C ALA A 114 -0.56 0.09 -35.68
N PHE A 115 -1.48 0.33 -34.74
CA PHE A 115 -1.50 -0.40 -33.47
C PHE A 115 -1.84 -1.88 -33.70
N ASN A 116 -2.90 -2.18 -34.46
CA ASN A 116 -3.33 -3.55 -34.73
C ASN A 116 -2.28 -4.35 -35.54
N GLU A 117 -1.52 -3.72 -36.43
CA GLU A 117 -0.42 -4.35 -37.15
C GLU A 117 0.74 -4.74 -36.23
N ARG A 118 1.05 -3.91 -35.22
CA ARG A 118 2.06 -4.21 -34.19
C ARG A 118 1.55 -5.19 -33.13
N HIS A 119 0.24 -5.22 -32.91
CA HIS A 119 -0.42 -6.00 -31.87
C HIS A 119 -1.57 -6.85 -32.41
N PRO A 120 -1.34 -7.72 -33.42
CA PRO A 120 -2.43 -8.43 -34.13
C PRO A 120 -3.23 -9.39 -33.24
N VAL A 121 -2.64 -9.76 -32.09
CA VAL A 121 -3.09 -10.84 -31.21
C VAL A 121 -3.01 -10.40 -29.73
N CYS A 122 -2.77 -9.11 -29.46
CA CYS A 122 -2.53 -8.65 -28.09
C CYS A 122 -3.84 -8.41 -27.34
N HIS A 123 -4.04 -9.13 -26.23
CA HIS A 123 -5.20 -8.97 -25.33
C HIS A 123 -4.91 -8.08 -24.12
N ALA A 124 -3.78 -7.38 -24.12
CA ALA A 124 -3.44 -6.48 -23.03
C ALA A 124 -4.37 -5.26 -23.03
N LEU A 125 -4.53 -4.65 -21.86
CA LEU A 125 -5.22 -3.38 -21.71
C LEU A 125 -4.62 -2.35 -22.68
N ARG A 126 -5.47 -1.56 -23.32
CA ARG A 126 -5.08 -0.46 -24.21
C ARG A 126 -5.26 0.86 -23.49
N TRP A 127 -4.35 1.79 -23.70
CA TRP A 127 -4.45 3.13 -23.13
C TRP A 127 -3.94 4.19 -24.11
N THR A 128 -4.40 5.41 -23.92
CA THR A 128 -3.95 6.58 -24.69
C THR A 128 -3.92 7.79 -23.77
N MET A 129 -3.04 8.74 -24.05
CA MET A 129 -3.04 10.04 -23.38
C MET A 129 -4.13 10.93 -23.98
N GLN A 130 -4.71 11.79 -23.16
CA GLN A 130 -5.70 12.76 -23.63
C GLN A 130 -5.09 13.63 -24.75
N GLY A 131 -5.73 13.62 -25.92
CA GLY A 131 -5.27 14.36 -27.10
C GLY A 131 -4.25 13.62 -27.98
N SER A 132 -3.79 12.44 -27.60
CA SER A 132 -2.97 11.60 -28.48
C SER A 132 -3.84 10.70 -29.36
N SER A 133 -3.50 10.58 -30.64
CA SER A 133 -4.08 9.58 -31.54
C SER A 133 -3.40 8.21 -31.42
N VAL A 134 -2.26 8.14 -30.74
CA VAL A 134 -1.48 6.90 -30.61
C VAL A 134 -2.06 6.06 -29.47
N THR A 135 -2.44 4.83 -29.78
CA THR A 135 -2.78 3.84 -28.75
C THR A 135 -1.52 3.10 -28.29
N HIS A 136 -1.43 2.88 -26.99
CA HIS A 136 -0.36 2.16 -26.30
C HIS A 136 -0.91 0.86 -25.68
N CYS A 137 -0.07 -0.17 -25.65
CA CYS A 137 -0.37 -1.47 -25.09
C CYS A 137 0.16 -1.52 -23.64
N ALA A 138 -0.68 -1.78 -22.64
CA ALA A 138 -0.28 -1.92 -21.24
C ALA A 138 0.55 -3.17 -20.93
N ARG A 139 1.06 -3.87 -21.95
CA ARG A 139 2.12 -4.87 -21.81
C ARG A 139 3.45 -4.25 -22.16
N CYS A 140 3.60 -3.76 -23.39
CA CYS A 140 4.87 -3.21 -23.86
C CYS A 140 5.12 -1.79 -23.34
N CYS A 141 4.07 -1.00 -23.13
CA CYS A 141 4.12 0.43 -22.89
C CYS A 141 3.59 0.73 -21.47
N PRO A 142 4.46 0.98 -20.48
CA PRO A 142 3.98 1.37 -19.17
C PRO A 142 3.25 2.71 -19.23
N PRO A 143 2.14 2.86 -18.52
CA PRO A 143 1.50 4.17 -18.39
C PRO A 143 2.49 5.16 -17.76
N PRO A 144 2.52 6.40 -18.23
CA PRO A 144 3.46 7.40 -17.75
C PRO A 144 3.18 7.73 -16.28
N PRO A 145 4.16 8.29 -15.56
CA PRO A 145 3.94 8.77 -14.21
C PRO A 145 2.93 9.92 -14.23
N LEU A 146 2.13 9.99 -13.17
CA LEU A 146 1.26 11.14 -12.91
C LEU A 146 2.11 12.39 -12.67
N SER A 147 1.64 13.55 -13.14
CA SER A 147 2.27 14.83 -12.84
C SER A 147 2.33 15.08 -11.33
N PRO A 148 3.32 15.83 -10.82
CA PRO A 148 3.36 16.23 -9.42
C PRO A 148 2.05 16.84 -8.94
N GLU A 149 1.42 17.69 -9.77
CA GLU A 149 0.13 18.31 -9.44
C GLU A 149 -1.02 17.31 -9.37
N GLN A 150 -1.13 16.38 -10.33
CA GLN A 150 -2.15 15.32 -10.26
C GLN A 150 -1.96 14.43 -9.02
N ARG A 151 -0.71 14.09 -8.66
CA ARG A 151 -0.41 13.34 -7.43
C ARG A 151 -0.89 14.11 -6.19
N ARG A 152 -0.63 15.42 -6.13
CA ARG A 152 -1.13 16.30 -5.05
C ARG A 152 -2.64 16.35 -4.99
N GLN A 153 -3.32 16.53 -6.13
CA GLN A 153 -4.79 16.57 -6.20
C GLN A 153 -5.43 15.25 -5.75
N ILE A 154 -4.91 14.11 -6.21
CA ILE A 154 -5.39 12.78 -5.80
C ILE A 154 -5.17 12.60 -4.30
N ALA A 155 -3.98 12.93 -3.80
CA ALA A 155 -3.69 12.85 -2.37
C ALA A 155 -4.65 13.73 -1.56
N GLN A 156 -4.93 14.95 -2.02
CA GLN A 156 -5.89 15.85 -1.38
C GLN A 156 -7.30 15.26 -1.34
N ILE A 157 -7.81 14.71 -2.45
CA ILE A 157 -9.14 14.09 -2.51
C ILE A 157 -9.25 12.93 -1.51
N LEU A 158 -8.24 12.06 -1.49
CA LEU A 158 -8.20 10.90 -0.58
C LEU A 158 -8.13 11.33 0.88
N ASN A 159 -7.28 12.32 1.19
CA ASN A 159 -7.12 12.86 2.54
C ASN A 159 -8.39 13.56 3.01
N ASP A 160 -8.95 14.47 2.22
CA ASP A 160 -10.15 15.22 2.59
C ASP A 160 -11.35 14.29 2.80
N GLY A 161 -11.46 13.22 2.00
CA GLY A 161 -12.48 12.19 2.20
C GLY A 161 -12.35 11.46 3.54
N ALA A 162 -11.12 11.10 3.93
CA ALA A 162 -10.85 10.47 5.22
C ALA A 162 -11.12 11.42 6.39
N GLU A 163 -10.66 12.67 6.30
CA GLU A 163 -10.88 13.67 7.35
C GLU A 163 -12.36 14.00 7.54
N ARG A 164 -13.14 14.13 6.46
CA ARG A 164 -14.58 14.38 6.54
C ARG A 164 -15.29 13.28 7.32
N ARG A 165 -14.98 12.01 7.05
CA ARG A 165 -15.54 10.86 7.79
C ARG A 165 -15.20 10.91 9.28
N VAL A 166 -13.95 11.26 9.62
CA VAL A 166 -13.50 11.39 11.01
C VAL A 166 -14.22 12.54 11.73
N ARG A 167 -14.35 13.71 11.09
CA ARG A 167 -15.08 14.85 11.66
C ARG A 167 -16.56 14.52 11.86
N GLN A 168 -17.18 13.84 10.90
CA GLN A 168 -18.56 13.40 11.01
C GLN A 168 -18.74 12.39 12.17
N ALA A 169 -17.85 11.40 12.29
CA ALA A 169 -17.86 10.44 13.40
C ALA A 169 -17.66 11.14 14.76
N LYS A 170 -16.74 12.12 14.84
CA LYS A 170 -16.51 12.93 16.03
C LYS A 170 -17.78 13.70 16.47
N LEU A 171 -18.52 14.26 15.52
CA LEU A 171 -19.76 14.99 15.78
C LEU A 171 -20.92 14.08 16.15
N ALA A 172 -21.05 12.92 15.50
CA ALA A 172 -22.12 11.96 15.76
C ALA A 172 -22.00 11.27 17.13
N GLY A 173 -20.83 11.33 17.76
CA GLY A 173 -20.51 10.47 18.89
C GLY A 173 -20.19 9.05 18.40
N THR A 174 -19.32 8.35 19.12
CA THR A 174 -18.80 7.06 18.66
C THR A 174 -19.90 6.00 18.59
N THR A 175 -20.16 5.45 17.40
CA THR A 175 -21.07 4.30 17.20
C THR A 175 -20.37 2.94 17.36
N TYR A 176 -19.14 2.94 17.88
CA TYR A 176 -18.31 1.75 17.99
C TYR A 176 -18.81 0.81 19.09
N GLU A 177 -19.09 -0.44 18.72
CA GLU A 177 -19.41 -1.52 19.65
C GLU A 177 -18.17 -1.92 20.46
N ARG A 178 -18.33 -1.98 21.78
CA ARG A 178 -17.26 -2.37 22.71
C ARG A 178 -16.78 -3.78 22.37
N ARG A 179 -15.46 -3.94 22.19
CA ARG A 179 -14.83 -5.25 21.97
C ARG A 179 -14.36 -5.87 23.29
N GLU A 180 -14.20 -7.19 23.30
CA GLU A 180 -13.77 -7.97 24.47
C GLU A 180 -12.44 -7.48 25.07
N LEU A 181 -11.50 -7.06 24.23
CA LEU A 181 -10.18 -6.54 24.66
C LEU A 181 -10.22 -5.10 25.21
N GLU A 182 -11.38 -4.44 25.18
CA GLU A 182 -11.51 -3.06 25.66
C GLU A 182 -11.77 -3.00 27.17
N GLN A 183 -10.72 -2.67 27.91
CA GLN A 183 -10.74 -2.60 29.37
C GLN A 183 -9.97 -1.40 29.92
N ARG A 184 -10.19 -1.10 31.20
CA ARG A 184 -9.45 -0.04 31.89
C ARG A 184 -8.05 -0.55 32.23
N LEU A 185 -7.03 0.09 31.69
CA LEU A 185 -5.63 -0.29 31.92
C LEU A 185 -5.08 0.36 33.20
N PRO A 186 -4.12 -0.29 33.89
CA PRO A 186 -3.52 0.26 35.10
C PRO A 186 -2.76 1.56 34.82
N GLY A 187 -2.53 2.36 35.86
CA GLY A 187 -1.88 3.67 35.73
C GLY A 187 -2.77 4.77 35.13
N ARG A 188 -2.24 5.99 35.06
CA ARG A 188 -2.93 7.14 34.47
C ARG A 188 -2.44 7.37 33.04
N ALA A 189 -3.36 7.79 32.18
CA ALA A 189 -2.99 8.30 30.87
C ALA A 189 -2.09 9.54 31.03
N ARG A 190 -1.17 9.73 30.08
CA ARG A 190 -0.35 10.94 29.97
C ARG A 190 -1.27 12.16 29.84
N THR A 191 -0.82 13.30 30.32
CA THR A 191 -1.63 14.52 30.24
C THR A 191 -1.83 14.93 28.77
N LEU A 192 -3.01 15.45 28.46
CA LEU A 192 -3.36 15.87 27.10
C LEU A 192 -2.36 16.89 26.55
N ALA A 193 -1.94 17.85 27.39
CA ALA A 193 -0.99 18.89 27.02
C ALA A 193 0.38 18.33 26.59
N VAL A 194 0.87 17.28 27.26
CA VAL A 194 2.15 16.65 26.90
C VAL A 194 2.03 15.92 25.56
N VAL A 195 1.00 15.10 25.37
CA VAL A 195 0.80 14.33 24.13
C VAL A 195 0.58 15.26 22.94
N LEU A 196 -0.21 16.32 23.11
CA LEU A 196 -0.46 17.31 22.05
C LEU A 196 0.82 18.03 21.63
N ARG A 197 1.64 18.47 22.60
CA ARG A 197 2.92 19.14 22.34
C ARG A 197 3.89 18.24 21.57
N GLU A 198 4.04 16.99 21.99
CA GLU A 198 4.91 16.04 21.30
C GLU A 198 4.44 15.74 19.88
N TYR A 199 3.12 15.57 19.71
CA TYR A 199 2.53 15.37 18.40
C TYR A 199 2.78 16.56 17.47
N GLN A 200 2.50 17.78 17.93
CA GLN A 200 2.74 19.00 17.17
C GLN A 200 4.22 19.20 16.82
N LYS A 201 5.13 18.87 17.75
CA LYS A 201 6.58 18.92 17.49
C LYS A 201 6.97 17.96 16.36
N ARG A 202 6.56 16.69 16.43
CA ARG A 202 6.86 15.69 15.39
C ARG A 202 6.25 16.05 14.05
N ARG A 203 4.99 16.51 14.06
CA ARG A 203 4.28 16.96 12.86
C ARG A 203 4.99 18.14 12.20
N THR A 204 5.39 19.15 12.97
CA THR A 204 6.10 20.32 12.46
C THR A 204 7.43 19.91 11.82
N ALA A 205 8.24 19.10 12.52
CA ALA A 205 9.50 18.60 11.98
C ALA A 205 9.31 17.79 10.67
N ALA A 206 8.26 16.96 10.59
CA ALA A 206 7.95 16.21 9.36
C ALA A 206 7.51 17.12 8.20
N LEU A 207 6.75 18.18 8.48
CA LEU A 207 6.33 19.16 7.46
C LEU A 207 7.47 20.09 7.02
N GLU A 208 8.47 20.30 7.88
CA GLU A 208 9.69 21.05 7.57
C GLU A 208 10.69 20.23 6.75
N SER A 209 10.68 18.90 6.89
CA SER A 209 11.57 18.00 6.11
C SER A 209 11.13 17.80 4.65
N VAL A 210 10.01 18.40 4.23
CA VAL A 210 9.50 18.31 2.85
C VAL A 210 9.24 19.69 2.27
N ALA A 211 9.35 19.78 0.94
CA ALA A 211 9.00 20.98 0.20
C ALA A 211 7.54 21.37 0.45
N ALA A 212 7.23 22.67 0.42
CA ALA A 212 5.92 23.19 0.79
C ALA A 212 4.80 22.61 -0.08
N GLU A 213 5.09 22.42 -1.37
CA GLU A 213 4.23 21.79 -2.36
C GLU A 213 3.90 20.33 -2.04
N ASP A 214 4.79 19.58 -1.39
CA ASP A 214 4.62 18.15 -1.11
C ASP A 214 4.00 17.87 0.27
N ARG A 215 3.76 18.90 1.08
CA ARG A 215 3.14 18.77 2.41
C ARG A 215 1.77 18.08 2.37
N SER A 216 1.03 18.21 1.26
CA SER A 216 -0.26 17.54 1.08
C SER A 216 -0.15 16.00 1.08
N LEU A 217 0.99 15.47 0.62
CA LEU A 217 1.28 14.03 0.61
C LEU A 217 1.51 13.49 2.03
N LEU A 218 2.04 14.32 2.94
CA LEU A 218 2.27 13.95 4.33
C LEU A 218 1.02 14.04 5.22
N ARG A 219 -0.05 14.70 4.75
CA ARG A 219 -1.26 14.93 5.56
C ARG A 219 -1.94 13.64 6.03
N SER A 220 -1.82 12.54 5.28
CA SER A 220 -2.28 11.22 5.71
C SER A 220 -1.46 10.66 6.87
N SER A 221 -0.14 10.90 6.85
CA SER A 221 0.82 10.37 7.83
C SER A 221 0.88 11.23 9.10
N PHE A 222 0.64 12.54 8.95
CA PHE A 222 0.57 13.52 10.04
C PHE A 222 -0.68 14.40 9.93
N PRO A 223 -1.87 13.85 10.23
CA PRO A 223 -3.14 14.59 10.19
C PRO A 223 -3.15 15.82 11.13
N GLU A 224 -4.21 16.62 11.06
CA GLU A 224 -4.44 17.65 12.07
C GLU A 224 -4.73 17.02 13.44
N ALA A 225 -4.29 17.66 14.53
CA ALA A 225 -4.39 17.10 15.88
C ALA A 225 -5.85 16.86 16.32
N GLU A 226 -6.80 17.62 15.77
CA GLU A 226 -8.25 17.50 15.99
C GLU A 226 -8.84 16.19 15.49
N LEU A 227 -8.14 15.53 14.57
CA LEU A 227 -8.54 14.27 13.96
C LEU A 227 -7.91 13.07 14.65
N MET A 228 -6.98 13.29 15.58
CA MET A 228 -6.28 12.22 16.25
C MET A 228 -7.06 11.76 17.49
N PHE A 229 -7.15 10.44 17.65
CA PHE A 229 -7.72 9.80 18.83
C PHE A 229 -6.64 9.04 19.61
N ARG A 230 -6.72 9.10 20.94
CA ARG A 230 -5.75 8.55 21.86
C ARG A 230 -6.20 7.21 22.41
N TRP A 231 -5.30 6.23 22.33
CA TRP A 231 -5.46 4.91 22.91
C TRP A 231 -4.33 4.60 23.86
N ARG A 232 -4.60 3.77 24.86
CA ARG A 232 -3.58 3.06 25.62
C ARG A 232 -3.65 1.60 25.23
N LEU A 233 -2.52 0.98 24.95
CA LEU A 233 -2.39 -0.43 24.64
C LEU A 233 -1.65 -1.11 25.78
N GLN A 234 -2.06 -2.31 26.13
CA GLN A 234 -1.25 -3.25 26.88
C GLN A 234 -0.73 -4.30 25.92
N LEU A 235 0.59 -4.45 25.88
CA LEU A 235 1.27 -5.41 25.04
C LEU A 235 1.52 -6.72 25.81
N ALA A 236 1.73 -7.82 25.09
CA ALA A 236 1.99 -9.13 25.69
C ALA A 236 3.24 -9.15 26.59
N CYS A 237 4.24 -8.31 26.30
CA CYS A 237 5.41 -8.10 27.15
C CYS A 237 5.10 -7.38 28.48
N GLY A 238 3.87 -6.90 28.68
CA GLY A 238 3.43 -6.20 29.88
C GLY A 238 3.43 -4.68 29.76
N ASP A 239 4.08 -4.11 28.74
CA ASP A 239 4.19 -2.66 28.60
C ASP A 239 2.86 -1.98 28.27
N LEU A 240 2.78 -0.74 28.74
CA LEU A 240 1.69 0.17 28.44
C LEU A 240 2.18 1.29 27.52
N VAL A 241 1.67 1.31 26.29
CA VAL A 241 2.02 2.34 25.31
C VAL A 241 0.81 3.21 24.97
N GLU A 242 1.05 4.51 24.77
CA GLU A 242 0.05 5.42 24.24
C GLU A 242 0.25 5.65 22.75
N VAL A 243 -0.80 5.41 21.98
CA VAL A 243 -0.78 5.53 20.52
C VAL A 243 -1.86 6.49 20.03
N LEU A 244 -1.64 7.04 18.85
CA LEU A 244 -2.55 7.95 18.16
C LEU A 244 -3.05 7.29 16.87
N THR A 245 -4.35 7.35 16.62
CA THR A 245 -4.96 6.91 15.36
C THR A 245 -5.76 8.05 14.73
N LEU A 246 -5.99 7.95 13.42
CA LEU A 246 -6.92 8.83 12.73
C LEU A 246 -8.37 8.44 13.09
N GLY A 247 -9.01 9.23 13.94
CA GLY A 247 -10.33 8.95 14.51
C GLY A 247 -10.37 7.76 15.48
N ASP A 248 -11.56 7.49 16.03
CA ASP A 248 -11.85 6.38 16.94
C ASP A 248 -12.54 5.19 16.30
N VAL A 249 -12.79 5.26 14.98
CA VAL A 249 -13.59 4.25 14.26
C VAL A 249 -12.90 2.89 14.20
N ARG A 250 -11.57 2.88 14.10
CA ARG A 250 -10.78 1.64 14.04
C ARG A 250 -9.99 1.45 15.33
N PRO A 251 -10.29 0.41 16.13
CA PRO A 251 -9.50 0.12 17.31
C PRO A 251 -8.07 -0.28 16.92
N PRO A 252 -7.09 -0.09 17.80
CA PRO A 252 -5.69 -0.47 17.57
C PRO A 252 -5.47 -1.92 17.13
N THR A 253 -6.39 -2.83 17.48
CA THR A 253 -6.30 -4.26 17.19
C THR A 253 -6.65 -4.65 15.75
N VAL A 254 -7.22 -3.74 14.95
CA VAL A 254 -7.49 -3.98 13.51
C VAL A 254 -6.63 -3.11 12.60
N ILE A 255 -5.60 -2.48 13.18
CA ILE A 255 -4.68 -1.62 12.44
C ILE A 255 -3.41 -2.44 12.17
N ALA A 256 -3.06 -2.60 10.90
CA ALA A 256 -1.74 -3.01 10.49
C ALA A 256 -0.80 -1.80 10.56
N TRP A 257 -0.04 -1.68 11.65
CA TRP A 257 0.79 -0.52 11.92
C TRP A 257 2.03 -0.49 11.02
N PRO A 258 2.36 0.63 10.38
CA PRO A 258 3.63 0.75 9.66
C PRO A 258 4.79 0.89 10.65
N TRP A 259 5.86 0.12 10.44
CA TRP A 259 7.10 0.21 11.22
C TRP A 259 8.31 -0.14 10.34
N ALA A 260 9.32 0.74 10.29
CA ALA A 260 10.56 0.52 9.55
C ALA A 260 10.37 0.01 8.10
N GLY A 261 9.40 0.59 7.37
CA GLY A 261 9.06 0.18 5.99
C GLY A 261 8.21 -1.10 5.87
N SER A 262 8.02 -1.84 6.95
CA SER A 262 7.15 -3.02 7.03
C SER A 262 5.79 -2.68 7.64
N ARG A 263 4.85 -3.62 7.55
CA ARG A 263 3.60 -3.60 8.31
C ARG A 263 3.65 -4.66 9.40
N LEU A 264 3.29 -4.27 10.62
CA LEU A 264 3.03 -5.21 11.71
C LEU A 264 1.71 -5.95 11.44
N ARG A 265 1.57 -7.15 12.01
CA ARG A 265 0.33 -7.91 11.90
C ARG A 265 -0.82 -7.18 12.58
N GLU A 266 -2.03 -7.40 12.09
CA GLU A 266 -3.21 -6.91 12.79
C GLU A 266 -3.26 -7.49 14.21
N GLY A 267 -3.58 -6.65 15.18
CA GLY A 267 -3.59 -7.05 16.59
C GLY A 267 -2.23 -6.99 17.28
N THR A 268 -1.17 -6.50 16.63
CA THR A 268 0.16 -6.34 17.24
C THR A 268 0.63 -4.88 17.21
N TYR A 269 1.64 -4.57 18.00
CA TYR A 269 2.31 -3.27 18.03
C TYR A 269 3.81 -3.44 18.37
N ALA A 270 4.65 -2.49 17.95
CA ALA A 270 6.08 -2.54 18.23
C ALA A 270 6.38 -2.03 19.66
N CYS A 271 6.95 -2.89 20.51
CA CYS A 271 7.56 -2.50 21.77
C CYS A 271 9.05 -2.24 21.57
N THR A 272 9.53 -1.05 21.94
CA THR A 272 10.95 -0.68 21.87
C THR A 272 11.73 -0.97 23.15
N ASP A 273 11.04 -1.21 24.27
CA ASP A 273 11.67 -1.35 25.58
C ASP A 273 12.05 -2.81 25.88
N HIS A 274 11.27 -3.76 25.37
CA HIS A 274 11.53 -5.18 25.50
C HIS A 274 11.76 -5.81 24.12
N ARG A 275 13.00 -5.65 23.64
CA ARG A 275 13.48 -6.40 22.47
C ARG A 275 13.81 -7.82 22.91
N ALA A 276 13.30 -8.83 22.19
CA ALA A 276 13.86 -10.17 22.31
C ALA A 276 15.38 -10.10 22.09
N GLN A 277 16.17 -10.71 22.97
CA GLN A 277 17.64 -10.61 22.92
C GLN A 277 18.19 -11.01 21.55
N GLU A 278 17.52 -11.94 20.86
CA GLU A 278 17.95 -12.45 19.57
C GLU A 278 16.81 -12.38 18.54
N ALA A 279 17.16 -11.97 17.31
CA ALA A 279 16.20 -11.90 16.22
C ALA A 279 15.92 -13.28 15.64
N PRO A 280 14.65 -13.70 15.55
CA PRO A 280 14.35 -15.01 15.03
C PRO A 280 14.68 -15.06 13.54
N TYR A 281 15.27 -16.17 13.11
CA TYR A 281 15.42 -16.46 11.69
C TYR A 281 14.05 -16.80 11.09
N ARG A 282 13.82 -16.28 9.89
CA ARG A 282 12.60 -16.50 9.10
C ARG A 282 13.02 -16.83 7.69
N ARG A 283 12.31 -17.77 7.08
CA ARG A 283 12.52 -18.09 5.67
C ARG A 283 12.16 -16.89 4.80
N VAL A 284 12.98 -16.64 3.78
CA VAL A 284 12.65 -15.70 2.71
C VAL A 284 11.49 -16.28 1.91
N TYR A 285 10.36 -15.57 1.90
CA TYR A 285 9.18 -15.96 1.14
C TYR A 285 9.32 -15.53 -0.32
N ARG A 286 9.75 -14.29 -0.58
CA ARG A 286 10.05 -13.80 -1.93
C ARG A 286 10.99 -12.59 -1.93
N TYR A 287 11.62 -12.38 -3.09
CA TYR A 287 12.44 -11.22 -3.40
C TYR A 287 11.58 -10.16 -4.10
N LEU A 288 11.64 -8.90 -3.62
CA LEU A 288 10.78 -7.82 -4.11
C LEU A 288 11.53 -6.87 -5.05
N THR A 289 12.47 -6.11 -4.51
CA THR A 289 13.22 -5.08 -5.24
C THR A 289 14.72 -5.31 -5.08
N ARG A 290 15.47 -5.02 -6.13
CA ARG A 290 16.94 -5.09 -6.14
C ARG A 290 17.51 -3.69 -6.32
N ALA A 291 18.45 -3.34 -5.47
CA ALA A 291 19.38 -2.24 -5.64
C ALA A 291 20.81 -2.78 -5.76
N THR A 292 21.72 -1.95 -6.25
CA THR A 292 23.15 -2.19 -6.13
C THR A 292 23.65 -1.44 -4.90
N MET A 293 24.54 -2.06 -4.12
CA MET A 293 25.16 -1.43 -2.97
C MET A 293 26.66 -1.63 -3.01
N GLU A 294 27.41 -0.56 -2.83
CA GLU A 294 28.86 -0.60 -2.66
C GLU A 294 29.17 -0.87 -1.20
N LEU A 295 29.85 -1.98 -0.91
CA LEU A 295 30.34 -2.26 0.42
C LEU A 295 31.77 -1.74 0.53
N THR A 296 31.97 -0.79 1.44
CA THR A 296 33.30 -0.41 1.89
C THR A 296 33.82 -1.60 2.69
N GLY A 297 34.86 -2.28 2.21
CA GLY A 297 35.39 -3.51 2.83
C GLY A 297 35.48 -3.44 4.36
N ASP A 298 35.33 -4.59 5.00
CA ASP A 298 35.35 -4.73 6.46
C ASP A 298 36.56 -5.58 6.87
N GLU A 299 37.56 -4.95 7.49
CA GLU A 299 38.78 -5.62 7.95
C GLU A 299 38.49 -6.70 9.00
N HIS A 300 37.48 -6.50 9.86
CA HIS A 300 37.09 -7.48 10.87
C HIS A 300 36.49 -8.74 10.23
N LEU A 301 35.77 -8.57 9.12
CA LEU A 301 35.23 -9.68 8.33
C LEU A 301 36.20 -10.16 7.23
N LYS A 302 37.40 -9.58 7.13
CA LYS A 302 38.38 -9.80 6.06
C LYS A 302 37.77 -9.67 4.65
N ARG A 303 36.83 -8.74 4.50
CA ARG A 303 36.08 -8.51 3.26
C ARG A 303 36.67 -7.29 2.54
N GLY A 304 37.11 -7.46 1.30
CA GLY A 304 37.51 -6.34 0.46
C GLY A 304 36.31 -5.49 0.03
N PRO A 305 36.52 -4.28 -0.50
CA PRO A 305 35.44 -3.51 -1.12
C PRO A 305 34.84 -4.28 -2.29
N GLU A 306 33.51 -4.33 -2.36
CA GLU A 306 32.82 -5.02 -3.45
C GLU A 306 31.43 -4.45 -3.71
N THR A 307 30.99 -4.57 -4.95
CA THR A 307 29.65 -4.22 -5.41
C THR A 307 28.74 -5.44 -5.31
N VAL A 308 27.64 -5.32 -4.56
CA VAL A 308 26.74 -6.44 -4.28
C VAL A 308 25.30 -6.15 -4.72
N GLY A 309 24.53 -7.21 -4.92
CA GLY A 309 23.08 -7.12 -5.01
C GLY A 309 22.48 -6.90 -3.62
N TYR A 310 21.71 -5.84 -3.43
CA TYR A 310 20.97 -5.55 -2.22
C TYR A 310 19.47 -5.73 -2.47
N TRP A 311 18.91 -6.79 -1.91
CA TRP A 311 17.52 -7.16 -2.12
C TRP A 311 16.67 -6.79 -0.92
N THR A 312 15.52 -6.17 -1.17
CA THR A 312 14.42 -6.16 -0.21
C THR A 312 13.66 -7.48 -0.36
N VAL A 313 13.51 -8.21 0.73
CA VAL A 313 12.88 -9.52 0.79
C VAL A 313 11.67 -9.49 1.71
N GLU A 314 10.61 -10.21 1.35
CA GLU A 314 9.51 -10.51 2.24
C GLU A 314 9.78 -11.86 2.91
N LEU A 315 9.62 -11.91 4.23
CA LEU A 315 9.84 -13.10 5.05
C LEU A 315 8.52 -13.84 5.27
N GLU A 316 8.58 -15.13 5.64
CA GLU A 316 7.38 -15.95 5.91
C GLU A 316 6.49 -15.41 7.04
N CYS A 317 7.02 -14.52 7.88
CA CYS A 317 6.26 -13.82 8.90
C CYS A 317 5.51 -12.57 8.39
N GLY A 318 5.63 -12.23 7.10
CA GLY A 318 5.03 -11.06 6.45
C GLY A 318 5.85 -9.77 6.58
N HIS A 319 6.95 -9.76 7.34
CA HIS A 319 7.83 -8.61 7.46
C HIS A 319 8.80 -8.50 6.28
N LEU A 320 9.23 -7.27 6.01
CA LEU A 320 10.30 -7.00 5.07
C LEU A 320 11.64 -6.95 5.80
N ASP A 321 12.66 -7.46 5.14
CA ASP A 321 14.06 -7.28 5.55
C ASP A 321 14.92 -7.14 4.29
N ASN A 322 16.24 -7.11 4.46
CA ASN A 322 17.16 -7.02 3.35
C ASN A 322 18.13 -8.20 3.34
N GLN A 323 18.53 -8.60 2.14
CA GLN A 323 19.52 -9.63 1.93
C GLN A 323 20.56 -9.17 0.91
N VAL A 324 21.82 -9.46 1.19
CA VAL A 324 22.95 -9.19 0.32
C VAL A 324 23.27 -10.45 -0.48
N THR A 325 23.47 -10.30 -1.79
CA THR A 325 23.85 -11.39 -2.70
C THR A 325 24.97 -10.97 -3.65
N ALA A 326 25.59 -11.95 -4.32
CA ALA A 326 26.48 -11.67 -5.44
C ALA A 326 25.76 -10.84 -6.52
N LEU A 327 26.50 -9.94 -7.18
CA LEU A 327 25.90 -9.00 -8.12
C LEU A 327 25.18 -9.70 -9.29
N ASP A 328 25.68 -10.83 -9.76
CA ASP A 328 25.12 -11.60 -10.87
C ASP A 328 23.98 -12.56 -10.47
N TRP A 329 23.68 -12.69 -9.17
CA TRP A 329 22.65 -13.60 -8.69
C TRP A 329 21.23 -13.06 -8.89
N HIS A 330 20.31 -13.94 -9.29
CA HIS A 330 18.88 -13.68 -9.43
C HIS A 330 18.02 -14.71 -8.68
N PRO A 331 16.79 -14.35 -8.25
CA PRO A 331 15.88 -15.26 -7.55
C PRO A 331 15.57 -16.57 -8.29
N ARG A 332 15.58 -16.53 -9.63
CA ARG A 332 15.38 -17.71 -10.49
C ARG A 332 16.53 -18.73 -10.42
N ASP A 333 17.71 -18.29 -10.01
CA ASP A 333 18.87 -19.17 -9.82
C ASP A 333 18.70 -20.01 -8.54
N GLY A 334 17.69 -19.66 -7.72
CA GLY A 334 17.36 -20.31 -6.47
C GLY A 334 18.41 -20.07 -5.39
N HIS A 335 18.15 -20.64 -4.22
CA HIS A 335 19.21 -20.84 -3.23
C HIS A 335 20.12 -21.92 -3.78
N ARG A 336 21.38 -21.59 -4.06
CA ARG A 336 22.33 -22.59 -4.54
C ARG A 336 22.44 -23.67 -3.46
N GLN A 337 22.03 -24.90 -3.77
CA GLN A 337 22.39 -26.07 -2.99
C GLN A 337 23.72 -26.57 -3.55
N THR A 338 24.69 -26.89 -2.69
CA THR A 338 25.79 -27.73 -3.17
C THR A 338 25.19 -29.02 -3.72
N GLN A 339 25.81 -29.61 -4.75
CA GLN A 339 25.67 -31.05 -4.92
C GLN A 339 26.02 -31.72 -3.58
N PRO A 340 25.44 -32.89 -3.25
CA PRO A 340 25.40 -33.39 -1.88
C PRO A 340 26.78 -33.35 -1.20
N ASN A 341 26.94 -32.44 -0.22
CA ASN A 341 28.00 -32.39 0.79
C ASN A 341 29.40 -32.87 0.36
N ASP A 342 30.12 -32.10 -0.47
CA ASP A 342 31.59 -32.20 -0.43
C ASP A 342 32.06 -31.84 0.98
N ALA A 343 32.51 -32.87 1.73
CA ALA A 343 32.97 -32.73 3.09
C ALA A 343 34.12 -31.73 3.23
N THR A 344 34.94 -31.58 2.19
CA THR A 344 36.05 -30.62 2.15
C THR A 344 35.52 -29.19 2.11
N GLU A 345 34.54 -28.93 1.25
CA GLU A 345 33.92 -27.61 1.12
C GLU A 345 33.17 -27.23 2.41
N VAL A 346 32.41 -28.16 3.00
CA VAL A 346 31.73 -27.98 4.29
C VAL A 346 32.74 -27.66 5.40
N ALA A 347 33.87 -28.38 5.48
CA ALA A 347 34.91 -28.13 6.48
C ALA A 347 35.56 -26.75 6.30
N GLN A 348 35.88 -26.35 5.06
CA GLN A 348 36.42 -25.03 4.76
C GLN A 348 35.43 -23.91 5.13
N ARG A 349 34.14 -24.10 4.87
CA ARG A 349 33.09 -23.14 5.26
C ARG A 349 32.94 -23.01 6.77
N LYS A 350 32.88 -24.12 7.49
CA LYS A 350 32.86 -24.11 8.96
C LYS A 350 34.09 -23.40 9.52
N SER A 351 35.27 -23.61 8.91
CA SER A 351 36.49 -22.88 9.27
C SER A 351 36.36 -21.38 9.05
N ARG A 352 35.80 -20.92 7.91
CA ARG A 352 35.55 -19.49 7.66
C ARG A 352 34.59 -18.87 8.67
N VAL A 353 33.46 -19.52 8.97
CA VAL A 353 32.51 -19.04 9.98
C VAL A 353 33.14 -19.01 11.37
N ALA A 354 33.99 -19.98 11.71
CA ALA A 354 34.74 -19.98 12.97
C ALA A 354 35.71 -18.78 13.08
N GLN A 355 36.31 -18.32 11.97
CA GLN A 355 37.20 -17.15 11.98
C GLN A 355 36.48 -15.84 12.31
N ILE A 356 35.18 -15.74 12.01
CA ILE A 356 34.36 -14.55 12.29
C ILE A 356 33.41 -14.76 13.48
N LYS A 357 33.59 -15.83 14.25
CA LYS A 357 32.70 -16.20 15.37
C LYS A 357 32.51 -15.05 16.36
N ASP A 358 33.58 -14.34 16.69
CA ASP A 358 33.54 -13.24 17.67
C ASP A 358 32.83 -11.99 17.13
N CYS A 359 32.64 -11.92 15.80
CA CYS A 359 31.85 -10.88 15.14
C CYS A 359 30.36 -11.26 15.03
N LEU A 360 29.99 -12.52 15.31
CA LEU A 360 28.63 -13.04 15.20
C LEU A 360 27.99 -13.23 16.58
N GLY A 361 26.69 -13.00 16.69
CA GLY A 361 25.93 -13.45 17.85
C GLY A 361 25.92 -14.97 17.99
N ALA A 362 25.71 -15.49 19.20
CA ALA A 362 25.70 -16.95 19.44
C ALA A 362 24.66 -17.68 18.57
N LEU A 363 23.46 -17.11 18.41
CA LEU A 363 22.43 -17.65 17.52
C LEU A 363 22.81 -17.56 16.04
N GLU A 364 23.44 -16.47 15.62
CA GLU A 364 23.86 -16.26 14.23
C GLU A 364 24.95 -17.26 13.84
N TYR A 365 25.93 -17.47 14.73
CA TYR A 365 26.96 -18.49 14.57
C TYR A 365 26.35 -19.90 14.50
N ALA A 366 25.45 -20.24 15.42
CA ALA A 366 24.77 -21.53 15.42
C ALA A 366 23.90 -21.73 14.16
N HIS A 367 23.28 -20.66 13.65
CA HIS A 367 22.50 -20.68 12.43
C HIS A 367 23.39 -20.94 11.22
N ALA A 368 24.48 -20.18 11.06
CA ALA A 368 25.42 -20.34 9.97
C ALA A 368 25.98 -21.77 9.90
N LEU A 369 26.31 -22.38 11.04
CA LEU A 369 26.75 -23.78 11.09
C LEU A 369 25.67 -24.76 10.60
N ARG A 370 24.41 -24.58 11.02
CA ARG A 370 23.29 -25.43 10.56
C ARG A 370 23.07 -25.30 9.05
N GLN A 371 23.14 -24.09 8.49
CA GLN A 371 22.97 -23.87 7.04
C GLN A 371 24.07 -24.56 6.24
N ILE A 372 25.32 -24.48 6.72
CA ILE A 372 26.46 -25.16 6.09
C ILE A 372 26.26 -26.69 6.12
N GLU A 373 25.80 -27.24 7.25
CA GLU A 373 25.52 -28.68 7.39
C GLU A 373 24.37 -29.16 6.49
N GLN A 374 23.42 -28.28 6.19
CA GLN A 374 22.29 -28.54 5.29
C GLN A 374 22.63 -28.30 3.80
N GLY A 375 23.85 -27.85 3.49
CA GLY A 375 24.32 -27.66 2.11
C GLY A 375 23.84 -26.38 1.42
N TYR A 376 23.36 -25.38 2.19
CA TYR A 376 22.99 -24.10 1.60
C TYR A 376 24.23 -23.25 1.30
N LEU A 377 24.36 -22.79 0.04
CA LEU A 377 25.55 -22.11 -0.45
C LEU A 377 25.51 -20.60 -0.23
N GLU A 378 24.51 -19.94 -0.83
CA GLU A 378 24.21 -18.50 -0.81
C GLU A 378 23.14 -18.21 -1.90
N PRO A 379 22.25 -17.21 -1.71
CA PRO A 379 21.91 -16.60 -0.42
C PRO A 379 21.32 -17.62 0.56
N ASP A 380 21.49 -17.33 1.86
CA ASP A 380 20.81 -18.07 2.93
C ASP A 380 19.28 -18.06 2.67
N PRO A 381 18.60 -19.22 2.66
CA PRO A 381 17.14 -19.25 2.53
C PRO A 381 16.42 -18.58 3.71
N GLN A 382 17.14 -18.26 4.79
CA GLN A 382 16.62 -17.59 5.96
C GLN A 382 17.40 -16.30 6.24
N THR A 383 16.75 -15.34 6.88
CA THR A 383 17.44 -14.17 7.44
C THR A 383 16.80 -13.83 8.79
N THR A 384 17.52 -13.07 9.61
CA THR A 384 16.97 -12.60 10.88
C THR A 384 15.85 -11.60 10.59
N CYS A 385 14.69 -11.74 11.24
CA CYS A 385 13.64 -10.74 11.17
C CYS A 385 13.75 -9.81 12.37
N ARG A 386 14.32 -8.62 12.19
CA ARG A 386 14.46 -7.65 13.28
C ARG A 386 13.09 -7.19 13.80
N LEU A 387 12.11 -7.02 12.93
CA LEU A 387 10.75 -6.60 13.31
C LEU A 387 10.06 -7.57 14.27
N CYS A 388 10.21 -8.88 14.08
CA CYS A 388 9.64 -9.87 14.99
C CYS A 388 10.15 -9.75 16.44
N THR A 389 11.31 -9.11 16.68
CA THR A 389 11.79 -8.88 18.05
C THR A 389 11.07 -7.76 18.78
N TYR A 390 10.48 -6.82 18.03
CA TYR A 390 9.75 -5.68 18.57
C TYR A 390 8.24 -5.94 18.55
N GLU A 391 7.75 -6.77 17.64
CA GLU A 391 6.32 -7.02 17.48
C GLU A 391 5.73 -7.80 18.66
N GLN A 392 4.80 -7.15 19.38
CA GLN A 392 4.10 -7.71 20.53
C GLN A 392 2.59 -7.73 20.29
N PRO A 393 1.89 -8.82 20.60
CA PRO A 393 0.43 -8.84 20.58
C PRO A 393 -0.17 -7.78 21.52
N ILE A 394 -1.23 -7.13 21.07
CA ILE A 394 -2.06 -6.23 21.88
C ILE A 394 -3.04 -7.09 22.68
N ILE A 395 -2.80 -7.23 23.97
CA ILE A 395 -3.64 -8.06 24.85
C ILE A 395 -4.81 -7.29 25.45
N ALA A 396 -4.74 -5.96 25.46
CA ALA A 396 -5.85 -5.09 25.87
C ALA A 396 -5.65 -3.66 25.37
N PHE A 397 -6.73 -2.89 25.28
CA PHE A 397 -6.65 -1.46 25.00
C PHE A 397 -7.71 -0.66 25.75
N GLN A 398 -7.43 0.63 25.95
CA GLN A 398 -8.31 1.60 26.60
C GLN A 398 -8.48 2.84 25.71
N ARG A 399 -9.74 3.27 25.53
CA ARG A 399 -10.06 4.57 24.95
C ARG A 399 -9.69 5.69 25.93
N VAL A 400 -8.86 6.63 25.50
CA VAL A 400 -8.54 7.83 26.30
C VAL A 400 -9.39 9.01 25.85
N GLY A 401 -9.54 9.21 24.53
CA GLY A 401 -10.34 10.27 23.94
C GLY A 401 -9.63 11.01 22.82
N TRP A 402 -10.30 12.02 22.27
CA TRP A 402 -9.75 12.88 21.23
C TRP A 402 -8.53 13.67 21.73
N LEU A 403 -7.50 13.79 20.89
CA LEU A 403 -6.29 14.56 21.23
C LEU A 403 -6.60 16.05 21.41
N VAL A 404 -7.45 16.61 20.54
CA VAL A 404 -8.13 17.89 20.77
C VAL A 404 -9.61 17.61 20.99
N PRO A 405 -10.13 17.81 22.21
CA PRO A 405 -11.54 17.57 22.52
C PRO A 405 -12.44 18.36 21.57
N ALA A 406 -13.62 17.80 21.24
CA ALA A 406 -14.62 18.60 20.54
C ALA A 406 -14.93 19.84 21.39
N PRO A 407 -15.13 21.03 20.77
CA PRO A 407 -15.67 22.15 21.50
C PRO A 407 -16.95 21.64 22.17
N LYS A 408 -17.04 21.79 23.49
CA LYS A 408 -18.29 21.46 24.19
C LYS A 408 -19.37 22.20 23.40
N PRO A 409 -20.40 21.51 22.86
CA PRO A 409 -21.53 22.23 22.28
C PRO A 409 -21.90 23.22 23.37
N ALA A 410 -21.92 24.51 23.02
CA ALA A 410 -22.36 25.52 23.95
C ALA A 410 -23.73 25.02 24.39
N MET A 411 -23.79 24.42 25.58
CA MET A 411 -25.05 24.10 26.21
C MET A 411 -25.66 25.46 26.26
N THR A 412 -26.62 25.70 25.37
CA THR A 412 -27.42 26.91 25.35
C THR A 412 -27.72 27.18 26.80
N ALA A 413 -27.27 28.34 27.31
CA ALA A 413 -27.54 28.77 28.67
C ALA A 413 -29.05 28.67 29.01
N ALA A 414 -29.91 28.52 28.00
CA ALA A 414 -31.30 28.11 28.06
C ALA A 414 -31.63 26.80 28.81
N VAL A 415 -30.74 25.80 28.90
CA VAL A 415 -31.05 24.54 29.62
C VAL A 415 -30.78 24.64 31.12
N LYS A 416 -29.79 25.45 31.54
CA LYS A 416 -29.61 25.77 32.97
C LYS A 416 -30.70 26.72 33.51
N GLN A 417 -31.39 27.46 32.64
CA GLN A 417 -32.60 28.20 33.05
C GLN A 417 -33.84 27.31 33.20
N ARG A 418 -33.85 26.07 32.69
CA ARG A 418 -35.01 25.15 32.75
C ARG A 418 -35.06 24.25 33.98
N THR A 419 -34.09 24.36 34.90
CA THR A 419 -34.21 23.77 36.26
C THR A 419 -34.87 24.71 37.27
N GLY A 420 -35.33 25.88 36.85
CA GLY A 420 -36.20 26.75 37.64
C GLY A 420 -37.67 26.57 37.23
N VAL A 421 -38.45 25.89 38.08
CA VAL A 421 -39.92 25.83 38.10
C VAL A 421 -40.57 25.16 36.88
N ARG A 422 -41.10 23.95 37.10
CA ARG A 422 -42.05 23.29 36.18
C ARG A 422 -43.25 24.23 36.00
N PRO A 423 -43.58 24.68 34.77
CA PRO A 423 -44.69 25.62 34.57
C PRO A 423 -45.98 25.01 35.09
N ALA A 424 -46.74 25.80 35.85
CA ALA A 424 -48.01 25.37 36.43
C ALA A 424 -48.96 24.96 35.30
N ARG A 425 -49.81 23.95 35.54
CA ARG A 425 -50.75 23.41 34.56
C ARG A 425 -51.57 24.49 33.85
N ALA A 426 -51.97 25.53 34.57
CA ALA A 426 -52.68 26.70 34.02
C ALA A 426 -51.88 27.45 32.92
N GLN A 427 -50.56 27.55 33.05
CA GLN A 427 -49.71 28.19 32.03
C GLN A 427 -49.58 27.34 30.77
N LEU A 428 -49.67 26.01 30.90
CA LEU A 428 -49.69 25.11 29.75
C LEU A 428 -51.04 25.17 29.03
N GLU A 429 -52.14 25.19 29.79
CA GLU A 429 -53.50 25.31 29.24
C GLU A 429 -53.69 26.65 28.49
N GLN A 430 -53.21 27.76 29.06
CA GLN A 430 -53.23 29.07 28.39
C GLN A 430 -52.45 29.07 27.07
N ARG A 431 -51.29 28.40 27.05
CA ARG A 431 -50.41 28.33 25.89
C ARG A 431 -50.95 27.41 24.79
N VAL A 432 -51.70 26.37 25.17
CA VAL A 432 -52.47 25.55 24.22
C VAL A 432 -53.59 26.38 23.60
N ALA A 433 -54.35 27.13 24.40
CA ALA A 433 -55.43 27.98 23.89
C ALA A 433 -54.93 29.08 22.93
N GLU A 434 -53.78 29.71 23.20
CA GLU A 434 -53.15 30.67 22.29
C GLU A 434 -52.73 30.03 20.96
N LEU A 435 -52.16 28.83 21.00
CA LEU A 435 -51.75 28.11 19.80
C LEU A 435 -52.97 27.66 18.97
N GLU A 436 -54.03 27.21 19.63
CA GLU A 436 -55.30 26.88 18.97
C GLU A 436 -55.93 28.11 18.29
N ALA A 437 -55.89 29.28 18.95
CA ALA A 437 -56.34 30.53 18.35
C ALA A 437 -55.49 30.96 17.14
N GLN A 438 -54.17 30.78 17.20
CA GLN A 438 -53.29 31.04 16.05
C GLN A 438 -53.56 30.08 14.89
N ILE A 439 -53.79 28.80 15.16
CA ILE A 439 -54.14 27.81 14.13
C ILE A 439 -55.47 28.18 13.48
N ALA A 440 -56.48 28.56 14.26
CA ALA A 440 -57.79 29.01 13.76
C ALA A 440 -57.66 30.27 12.88
N HIS A 441 -56.81 31.22 13.26
CA HIS A 441 -56.55 32.42 12.47
C HIS A 441 -55.89 32.09 11.12
N LEU A 442 -54.87 31.23 11.12
CA LEU A 442 -54.16 30.82 9.91
C LEU A 442 -55.03 29.96 8.97
N THR A 443 -55.91 29.12 9.51
CA THR A 443 -56.86 28.35 8.71
C THR A 443 -58.00 29.22 8.16
N GLY A 444 -58.40 30.29 8.85
CA GLY A 444 -59.34 31.29 8.34
C GLY A 444 -58.75 32.12 7.18
N GLN A 445 -57.49 32.54 7.30
CA GLN A 445 -56.77 33.25 6.23
C GLN A 445 -56.62 32.40 4.96
N ARG A 446 -56.37 31.09 5.10
CA ARG A 446 -56.27 30.16 3.95
C ARG A 446 -57.58 29.84 3.24
N ARG A 447 -58.74 30.15 3.83
CA ARG A 447 -60.06 29.91 3.21
C ARG A 447 -60.61 31.11 2.43
N THR A 448 -59.96 32.27 2.56
CA THR A 448 -60.39 33.54 1.94
C THR A 448 -59.49 34.00 0.79
N SER A 449 -58.47 33.20 0.47
CA SER A 449 -57.61 33.25 -0.71
C SER A 449 -57.86 32.02 -1.57
#